data_AF-A0A7X7ZSA3-F1
#
_entry.id   AF-A0A7X7ZSA3-F1
#
_cell.length_a   1.000
_cell.length_b   1.000
_cell.length_c   1.000
_cell.angle_alpha   90.00
_cell.angle_beta   90.00
_cell.angle_gamma   90.00
#
_symmetry.space_group_name_H-M   'P 1'
#
loop_
_entity.id
_entity.type
_entity.pdbx_description
1 polymer ?
#
loop_
_entity_poly.entity_id
_entity_poly.type
_entity_poly.pdbx_seq_one_letter_code
_entity_poly.pdbx_strand_id
1 'polypeptide(L)'
;MNIPDLQSQTDLRHIGIDKVGVKGIRYPIMVDDRDNKTQSTIGEFNIYVDLHHSKRGTHMSRFLEVLNRYHRDAIIGQLDKLLLELKSLLKADAAYIDIVFPYFLQKRAPVSGISSLMDYQCFFNASFAKDYKLWIGAVVPVTALCPCSKEISEAGAHNQRSLVTIKVRYTGLVWLEELICIAEEASSCQVYPLLKRPDEKFVTETAYSRPRFVEDIVREVTQKLEDDPRVLEFYVEADSFESIHNHNAYAMVYRPGRD
;
A
#
# COMPACT_ATOMS: atom_id res chain seq x y z
N MET A 1 10.11 -42.87 -18.01
CA MET A 1 11.13 -41.88 -18.44
C MET A 1 11.49 -41.03 -17.23
N ASN A 2 12.77 -40.84 -16.94
CA ASN A 2 13.21 -39.95 -15.86
C ASN A 2 13.25 -38.53 -16.43
N ILE A 3 12.38 -37.64 -15.95
CA ILE A 3 12.34 -36.25 -16.42
C ILE A 3 13.45 -35.48 -15.69
N PRO A 4 14.41 -34.85 -16.38
CA PRO A 4 15.53 -34.17 -15.72
C PRO A 4 15.07 -32.94 -14.95
N ASP A 5 15.50 -32.81 -13.69
CA ASP A 5 15.29 -31.62 -12.87
C ASP A 5 16.41 -30.61 -13.10
N LEU A 6 16.23 -29.75 -14.10
CA LEU A 6 17.21 -28.71 -14.45
C LEU A 6 17.32 -27.62 -13.38
N GLN A 7 16.29 -27.41 -12.56
CA GLN A 7 16.26 -26.33 -11.56
C GLN A 7 17.14 -26.65 -10.36
N SER A 8 17.21 -27.93 -10.00
CA SER A 8 18.08 -28.42 -8.92
C SER A 8 19.55 -28.61 -9.34
N GLN A 9 19.92 -28.31 -10.59
CA GLN A 9 21.31 -28.39 -11.03
C GLN A 9 22.20 -27.33 -10.39
N THR A 10 23.48 -27.64 -10.26
CA THR A 10 24.48 -26.69 -9.78
C THR A 10 24.71 -25.57 -10.79
N ASP A 11 24.69 -24.33 -10.33
CA ASP A 11 25.08 -23.17 -11.11
C ASP A 11 26.54 -22.77 -10.84
N LEU A 12 27.29 -22.48 -11.91
CA LEU A 12 28.73 -22.18 -11.86
C LEU A 12 29.03 -20.68 -12.00
N ARG A 13 28.02 -19.83 -12.16
CA ARG A 13 28.23 -18.38 -12.33
C ARG A 13 28.49 -17.67 -11.00
N HIS A 14 28.23 -18.33 -9.87
CA HIS A 14 28.42 -17.79 -8.52
C HIS A 14 27.66 -16.47 -8.27
N ILE A 15 26.51 -16.30 -8.91
CA ILE A 15 25.61 -15.16 -8.73
C ILE A 15 24.35 -15.66 -8.02
N GLY A 16 24.09 -15.15 -6.81
CA GLY A 16 22.80 -15.34 -6.14
C GLY A 16 21.71 -14.47 -6.77
N ILE A 17 20.45 -14.85 -6.58
CA ILE A 17 19.30 -14.03 -7.01
C ILE A 17 18.55 -13.56 -5.77
N ASP A 18 18.40 -12.25 -5.63
CA ASP A 18 17.74 -11.64 -4.46
C ASP A 18 16.26 -12.01 -4.35
N LYS A 19 15.55 -12.04 -5.50
CA LYS A 19 14.13 -12.42 -5.59
C LYS A 19 13.86 -13.18 -6.88
N VAL A 20 13.38 -14.41 -6.76
CA VAL A 20 12.83 -15.22 -7.84
C VAL A 20 11.49 -15.84 -7.41
N GLY A 21 10.53 -15.87 -8.32
CA GLY A 21 9.21 -16.44 -8.03
C GLY A 21 8.16 -16.09 -9.08
N VAL A 22 6.94 -15.84 -8.61
CA VAL A 22 5.73 -15.68 -9.43
C VAL A 22 5.07 -14.33 -9.16
N LYS A 23 4.55 -13.69 -10.20
CA LYS A 23 3.92 -12.36 -10.14
C LYS A 23 2.56 -12.34 -10.82
N GLY A 24 1.69 -11.41 -10.41
CA GLY A 24 0.39 -11.17 -11.05
C GLY A 24 -0.66 -12.25 -10.78
N ILE A 25 -0.55 -12.99 -9.66
CA ILE A 25 -1.54 -14.00 -9.30
C ILE A 25 -2.75 -13.30 -8.70
N ARG A 26 -3.90 -13.40 -9.36
CA ARG A 26 -5.16 -12.86 -8.83
C ARG A 26 -5.87 -13.91 -7.97
N TYR A 27 -6.20 -13.55 -6.74
CA TYR A 27 -6.76 -14.48 -5.76
C TYR A 27 -7.85 -13.80 -4.90
N PRO A 28 -8.98 -14.48 -4.61
CA PRO A 28 -9.97 -13.94 -3.68
C PRO A 28 -9.41 -13.89 -2.25
N ILE A 29 -9.66 -12.80 -1.54
CA ILE A 29 -9.23 -12.62 -0.15
C ILE A 29 -10.35 -12.01 0.70
N MET A 30 -10.24 -12.25 2.01
CA MET A 30 -11.00 -11.56 3.04
C MET A 30 -10.04 -10.64 3.80
N VAL A 31 -10.43 -9.39 4.01
CA VAL A 31 -9.67 -8.39 4.77
C VAL A 31 -10.54 -7.83 5.89
N ASP A 32 -9.92 -7.50 7.02
CA ASP A 32 -10.63 -6.91 8.15
C ASP A 32 -11.15 -5.52 7.80
N ASP A 33 -12.36 -5.21 8.27
CA ASP A 33 -13.04 -3.93 8.11
C ASP A 33 -13.56 -3.46 9.47
N ARG A 34 -13.23 -2.22 9.83
CA ARG A 34 -13.54 -1.67 11.14
C ARG A 34 -15.04 -1.58 11.43
N ASP A 35 -15.85 -1.29 10.42
CA ASP A 35 -17.29 -1.05 10.54
C ASP A 35 -18.11 -2.31 10.19
N ASN A 36 -17.67 -3.09 9.19
CA ASN A 36 -18.40 -4.24 8.64
C ASN A 36 -17.79 -5.60 9.04
N LYS A 37 -16.80 -5.60 9.94
CA LYS A 37 -15.96 -6.76 10.35
C LYS A 37 -15.00 -7.24 9.26
N THR A 38 -15.50 -7.51 8.06
CA THR A 38 -14.68 -8.03 6.95
C THR A 38 -15.21 -7.60 5.59
N GLN A 39 -14.33 -7.44 4.61
CA GLN A 39 -14.65 -7.26 3.18
C GLN A 39 -14.07 -8.40 2.33
N SER A 40 -14.86 -8.90 1.38
CA SER A 40 -14.38 -9.79 0.32
C SER A 40 -13.85 -8.96 -0.85
N THR A 41 -12.64 -9.23 -1.30
CA THR A 41 -12.02 -8.53 -2.44
C THR A 41 -11.11 -9.49 -3.24
N ILE A 42 -10.48 -8.98 -4.30
CA ILE A 42 -9.51 -9.73 -5.10
C ILE A 42 -8.14 -9.09 -4.87
N GLY A 43 -7.20 -9.87 -4.35
CA GLY A 43 -5.80 -9.48 -4.25
C GLY A 43 -5.00 -9.90 -5.46
N GLU A 44 -4.06 -9.05 -5.88
CA GLU A 44 -2.96 -9.41 -6.76
C GLU A 44 -1.72 -9.73 -5.90
N PHE A 45 -1.23 -10.95 -6.06
CA PHE A 45 -0.14 -11.53 -5.28
C PHE A 45 1.13 -11.63 -6.12
N ASN A 46 2.22 -11.21 -5.52
CA ASN A 46 3.56 -11.47 -6.00
C ASN A 46 4.36 -12.17 -4.90
N ILE A 47 4.89 -13.36 -5.18
CA ILE A 47 5.52 -14.23 -4.19
C ILE A 47 6.92 -14.59 -4.65
N TYR A 48 7.89 -14.44 -3.76
CA TYR A 48 9.31 -14.61 -4.08
C TYR A 48 10.07 -15.32 -2.97
N VAL A 49 11.20 -15.90 -3.34
CA VAL A 49 12.27 -16.29 -2.43
C VAL A 49 13.62 -15.82 -2.98
N ASP A 50 14.64 -15.77 -2.16
CA ASP A 50 16.01 -15.68 -2.64
C ASP A 50 16.50 -17.03 -3.20
N LEU A 51 17.51 -17.00 -4.06
CA LEU A 51 18.13 -18.19 -4.63
C LEU A 51 19.64 -18.15 -4.45
N HIS A 52 20.14 -19.11 -3.67
CA HIS A 52 21.57 -19.30 -3.47
C HIS A 52 22.30 -19.50 -4.80
N HIS A 53 23.51 -18.93 -4.92
CA HIS A 53 24.31 -18.91 -6.14
C HIS A 53 24.67 -20.28 -6.73
N SER A 54 24.51 -21.35 -5.95
CA SER A 54 24.80 -22.72 -6.37
C SER A 54 23.62 -23.42 -7.02
N LYS A 55 22.42 -22.83 -7.02
CA LYS A 55 21.23 -23.42 -7.66
C LYS A 55 20.95 -22.73 -8.99
N ARG A 56 20.64 -23.52 -10.01
CA ARG A 56 20.29 -23.01 -11.35
C ARG A 56 18.89 -22.39 -11.41
N GLY A 57 17.94 -22.87 -10.61
CA GLY A 57 16.58 -22.33 -10.60
C GLY A 57 15.76 -22.70 -9.36
N THR A 58 14.57 -22.11 -9.26
CA THR A 58 13.55 -22.42 -8.24
C THR A 58 12.39 -23.21 -8.84
N HIS A 59 11.68 -23.98 -8.02
CA HIS A 59 10.53 -24.80 -8.44
C HIS A 59 9.25 -23.97 -8.46
N MET A 60 8.91 -23.41 -9.63
CA MET A 60 7.83 -22.42 -9.78
C MET A 60 6.43 -22.90 -9.35
N SER A 61 6.10 -24.18 -9.57
CA SER A 61 4.79 -24.72 -9.18
C SER A 61 4.59 -24.71 -7.66
N ARG A 62 5.67 -24.78 -6.87
CA ARG A 62 5.60 -24.85 -5.41
C ARG A 62 5.03 -23.58 -4.78
N PHE A 63 5.19 -22.42 -5.43
CA PHE A 63 4.59 -21.17 -4.95
C PHE A 63 3.07 -21.26 -4.93
N LEU A 64 2.48 -21.73 -6.02
CA LEU A 64 1.03 -21.90 -6.16
C LEU A 64 0.52 -23.05 -5.29
N GLU A 65 1.31 -24.11 -5.15
CA GLU A 65 1.00 -25.22 -4.26
C GLU A 65 0.87 -24.78 -2.80
N VAL A 66 1.83 -23.99 -2.30
CA VAL A 66 1.76 -23.44 -0.94
C VAL A 66 0.62 -22.43 -0.84
N LEU A 67 0.49 -21.48 -1.78
CA LEU A 67 -0.63 -20.52 -1.77
C LEU A 67 -2.00 -21.22 -1.67
N ASN A 68 -2.21 -22.28 -2.45
CA ASN A 68 -3.43 -23.08 -2.44
C ASN A 68 -3.66 -23.87 -1.15
N ARG A 69 -2.69 -24.01 -0.24
CA ARG A 69 -2.95 -24.58 1.09
C ARG A 69 -3.51 -23.56 2.07
N TYR A 70 -3.22 -22.28 1.85
CA TYR A 70 -3.64 -21.16 2.71
C TYR A 70 -4.86 -20.38 2.16
N HIS A 71 -5.40 -20.79 1.01
CA HIS A 71 -6.43 -20.08 0.23
C HIS A 71 -7.78 -19.80 0.90
N ARG A 72 -8.00 -20.23 2.14
CA ARG A 72 -9.27 -20.03 2.85
C ARG A 72 -9.33 -18.62 3.44
N ASP A 73 -10.43 -18.28 4.11
CA ASP A 73 -10.80 -16.96 4.64
C ASP A 73 -9.82 -16.30 5.64
N ALA A 74 -8.60 -16.81 5.81
CA ALA A 74 -7.62 -16.35 6.78
C ALA A 74 -6.17 -16.31 6.23
N ILE A 75 -5.98 -16.10 4.91
CA ILE A 75 -4.63 -16.02 4.33
C ILE A 75 -3.81 -14.86 4.92
N ILE A 76 -4.43 -13.69 5.13
CA ILE A 76 -3.74 -12.50 5.65
C ILE A 76 -3.24 -12.73 7.08
N GLY A 77 -4.03 -13.41 7.91
CA GLY A 77 -3.63 -13.80 9.28
C GLY A 77 -2.65 -14.97 9.34
N GLN A 78 -2.19 -15.51 8.20
CA GLN A 78 -1.30 -16.68 8.13
C GLN A 78 -0.09 -16.45 7.21
N LEU A 79 0.20 -15.20 6.86
CA LEU A 79 1.33 -14.87 5.98
C LEU A 79 2.68 -15.31 6.58
N ASP A 80 2.84 -15.26 7.90
CA ASP A 80 4.01 -15.77 8.62
C ASP A 80 4.24 -17.27 8.35
N LYS A 81 3.20 -18.09 8.52
CA LYS A 81 3.22 -19.55 8.29
C LYS A 81 3.45 -19.87 6.83
N LEU A 82 2.74 -19.18 5.93
CA LEU A 82 2.88 -19.33 4.49
C LEU A 82 4.32 -19.06 4.04
N LEU A 83 4.92 -17.95 4.48
CA LEU A 83 6.29 -17.59 4.10
C LEU A 83 7.32 -18.55 4.70
N LEU A 84 7.15 -18.97 5.95
CA LEU A 84 8.03 -19.96 6.59
C LEU A 84 8.00 -21.29 5.84
N GLU A 85 6.82 -21.73 5.42
CA GLU A 85 6.65 -22.95 4.64
C GLU A 85 7.29 -22.84 3.25
N LEU A 86 7.08 -21.73 2.53
CA LEU A 86 7.75 -21.45 1.25
C LEU A 86 9.27 -21.50 1.39
N LYS A 87 9.80 -20.80 2.40
CA LYS A 87 11.23 -20.73 2.70
C LYS A 87 11.82 -22.12 2.90
N SER A 88 11.17 -22.96 3.71
CA SER A 88 11.57 -24.35 3.96
C SER A 88 11.50 -25.20 2.70
N LEU A 89 10.38 -25.17 1.98
CA LEU A 89 10.12 -26.01 0.82
C LEU A 89 11.04 -25.70 -0.37
N LEU A 90 11.42 -24.43 -0.55
CA LEU A 90 12.34 -23.97 -1.59
C LEU A 90 13.80 -23.94 -1.14
N LYS A 91 14.07 -24.22 0.15
CA LYS A 91 15.39 -24.16 0.78
C LYS A 91 16.07 -22.81 0.51
N ALA A 92 15.37 -21.74 0.87
CA ALA A 92 15.76 -20.35 0.69
C ALA A 92 16.09 -19.71 2.05
N ASP A 93 16.82 -18.59 2.06
CA ASP A 93 17.14 -17.87 3.29
C ASP A 93 16.08 -16.81 3.64
N ALA A 94 15.30 -16.36 2.66
CA ALA A 94 14.22 -15.42 2.79
C ALA A 94 13.06 -15.71 1.84
N ALA A 95 11.84 -15.42 2.30
CA ALA A 95 10.63 -15.43 1.48
C ALA A 95 9.91 -14.08 1.58
N TYR A 96 9.22 -13.70 0.50
CA TYR A 96 8.55 -12.42 0.36
C TYR A 96 7.18 -12.62 -0.29
N ILE A 97 6.21 -11.81 0.13
CA ILE A 97 4.88 -11.75 -0.48
C ILE A 97 4.40 -10.30 -0.50
N ASP A 98 4.03 -9.82 -1.68
CA ASP A 98 3.40 -8.53 -1.90
C ASP A 98 1.97 -8.76 -2.37
N ILE A 99 1.00 -8.23 -1.62
CA ILE A 99 -0.42 -8.33 -1.92
C ILE A 99 -0.93 -6.91 -2.14
N VAL A 100 -1.61 -6.67 -3.25
CA VAL A 100 -2.27 -5.39 -3.55
C VAL A 100 -3.75 -5.66 -3.82
N PHE A 101 -4.66 -4.88 -3.23
CA PHE A 101 -6.09 -5.11 -3.36
C PHE A 101 -6.88 -3.80 -3.24
N PRO A 102 -8.06 -3.69 -3.89
CA PRO A 102 -8.97 -2.60 -3.65
C PRO A 102 -9.69 -2.81 -2.30
N TYR A 103 -9.77 -1.74 -1.53
CA TYR A 103 -10.45 -1.65 -0.25
C TYR A 103 -11.52 -0.55 -0.31
N PHE A 104 -12.75 -0.83 0.12
CA PHE A 104 -13.86 0.11 -0.04
C PHE A 104 -14.26 0.73 1.29
N LEU A 105 -14.48 2.04 1.32
CA LEU A 105 -15.11 2.71 2.45
C LEU A 105 -16.38 3.43 2.02
N GLN A 106 -17.38 3.40 2.89
CA GLN A 106 -18.58 4.22 2.71
C GLN A 106 -18.26 5.66 3.13
N LYS A 107 -18.32 6.59 2.16
CA LYS A 107 -18.15 8.02 2.42
C LYS A 107 -19.50 8.73 2.39
N ARG A 108 -19.67 9.68 3.30
CA ARG A 108 -20.81 10.61 3.33
C ARG A 108 -20.36 11.97 2.81
N ALA A 109 -21.08 12.51 1.83
CA ALA A 109 -20.81 13.85 1.33
C ALA A 109 -20.99 14.89 2.46
N PRO A 110 -20.14 15.94 2.49
CA PRO A 110 -19.98 16.80 3.66
C PRO A 110 -21.20 17.69 3.98
N VAL A 111 -22.06 17.97 3.00
CA VAL A 111 -23.23 18.85 3.18
C VAL A 111 -24.54 18.08 3.00
N SER A 112 -24.70 17.38 1.88
CA SER A 112 -25.93 16.65 1.57
C SER A 112 -26.05 15.32 2.33
N GLY A 113 -24.94 14.79 2.88
CA GLY A 113 -24.90 13.52 3.57
C GLY A 113 -25.09 12.29 2.67
N ILE A 114 -25.19 12.48 1.34
CA ILE A 114 -25.38 11.37 0.41
C ILE A 114 -24.21 10.39 0.54
N SER A 115 -24.53 9.11 0.68
CA SER A 115 -23.52 8.07 0.91
C SER A 115 -23.15 7.38 -0.41
N SER A 116 -21.87 7.10 -0.60
CA SER A 116 -21.36 6.35 -1.74
C SER A 116 -20.06 5.63 -1.37
N LEU A 117 -19.74 4.55 -2.08
CA LEU A 117 -18.52 3.78 -1.87
C LEU A 117 -17.35 4.43 -2.59
N MET A 118 -16.21 4.51 -1.91
CA MET A 118 -14.93 4.94 -2.47
C MET A 118 -13.91 3.82 -2.31
N ASP A 119 -13.17 3.55 -3.37
CA ASP A 119 -12.08 2.58 -3.37
C ASP A 119 -10.74 3.24 -3.03
N TYR A 120 -9.89 2.45 -2.37
CA TYR A 120 -8.49 2.75 -2.07
C TYR A 120 -7.65 1.53 -2.44
N GLN A 121 -6.48 1.76 -3.03
CA GLN A 121 -5.55 0.67 -3.27
C GLN A 121 -4.74 0.40 -2.00
N CYS A 122 -4.98 -0.73 -1.36
CA CYS A 122 -4.26 -1.15 -0.16
C CYS A 122 -3.25 -2.24 -0.48
N PHE A 123 -2.27 -2.42 0.40
CA PHE A 123 -1.27 -3.46 0.24
C PHE A 123 -0.80 -4.05 1.56
N PHE A 124 -0.40 -5.31 1.47
CA PHE A 124 0.34 -6.04 2.50
C PHE A 124 1.66 -6.52 1.91
N ASN A 125 2.78 -6.03 2.44
CA ASN A 125 4.11 -6.48 2.06
C ASN A 125 4.73 -7.23 3.23
N ALA A 126 4.81 -8.55 3.14
CA ALA A 126 5.41 -9.39 4.17
C ALA A 126 6.71 -10.02 3.71
N SER A 127 7.65 -10.16 4.64
CA SER A 127 8.90 -10.89 4.42
C SER A 127 9.24 -11.75 5.63
N PHE A 128 9.91 -12.87 5.39
CA PHE A 128 10.40 -13.77 6.41
C PHE A 128 11.84 -14.15 6.07
N ALA A 129 12.80 -13.50 6.73
CA ALA A 129 14.22 -13.85 6.67
C ALA A 129 14.62 -14.52 7.99
N LYS A 130 15.30 -13.79 8.89
CA LYS A 130 15.49 -14.21 10.29
C LYS A 130 14.18 -14.07 11.07
N ASP A 131 13.55 -12.90 10.93
CA ASP A 131 12.29 -12.55 11.57
C ASP A 131 11.21 -12.24 10.54
N TYR A 132 9.96 -12.38 10.95
CA TYR A 132 8.80 -11.97 10.18
C TYR A 132 8.60 -10.46 10.26
N LYS A 133 8.40 -9.82 9.11
CA LYS A 133 8.08 -8.39 9.01
C LYS A 133 6.88 -8.20 8.09
N LEU A 134 5.86 -7.50 8.59
CA LEU A 134 4.68 -7.10 7.83
C LEU A 134 4.60 -5.59 7.74
N TRP A 135 4.44 -5.10 6.51
CA TRP A 135 4.04 -3.74 6.21
C TRP A 135 2.61 -3.75 5.70
N ILE A 136 1.81 -2.83 6.20
CA ILE A 136 0.45 -2.56 5.70
C ILE A 136 0.42 -1.14 5.16
N GLY A 137 -0.53 -0.84 4.29
CA GLY A 137 -0.70 0.53 3.85
C GLY A 137 -1.74 0.74 2.77
N ALA A 138 -1.91 2.00 2.41
CA ALA A 138 -2.90 2.46 1.44
C ALA A 138 -2.32 3.56 0.54
N VAL A 139 -2.80 3.60 -0.70
CA VAL A 139 -2.67 4.72 -1.63
C VAL A 139 -3.98 5.49 -1.61
N VAL A 140 -3.93 6.74 -1.16
CA VAL A 140 -5.11 7.55 -0.85
C VAL A 140 -5.20 8.70 -1.86
N PRO A 141 -6.22 8.72 -2.74
CA PRO A 141 -6.42 9.83 -3.65
C PRO A 141 -7.05 11.02 -2.92
N VAL A 142 -6.39 12.18 -3.04
CA VAL A 142 -6.76 13.42 -2.35
C VAL A 142 -6.72 14.60 -3.33
N THR A 143 -7.28 15.73 -2.92
CA THR A 143 -7.10 17.02 -3.61
C THR A 143 -5.97 17.80 -2.95
N ALA A 144 -4.99 18.24 -3.75
CA ALA A 144 -3.99 19.21 -3.35
C ALA A 144 -4.20 20.52 -4.12
N LEU A 145 -4.21 21.64 -3.40
CA LEU A 145 -4.31 22.98 -3.96
C LEU A 145 -3.06 23.77 -3.63
N CYS A 146 -2.45 24.38 -4.64
CA CYS A 146 -1.13 24.98 -4.52
C CYS A 146 -1.18 26.32 -3.73
N PRO A 147 -0.46 26.43 -2.59
CA PRO A 147 -0.36 27.69 -1.85
C PRO A 147 0.23 28.82 -2.69
N CYS A 148 1.26 28.53 -3.48
CA CYS A 148 1.92 29.53 -4.33
C CYS A 148 0.94 30.14 -5.34
N SER A 149 0.20 29.29 -6.06
CA SER A 149 -0.77 29.75 -7.06
C SER A 149 -1.85 30.64 -6.45
N LYS A 150 -2.33 30.31 -5.26
CA LYS A 150 -3.33 31.10 -4.54
C LYS A 150 -2.79 32.48 -4.14
N GLU A 151 -1.54 32.54 -3.70
CA GLU A 151 -0.92 33.79 -3.20
C GLU A 151 -0.64 34.78 -4.34
N ILE A 152 -0.21 34.29 -5.51
CA ILE A 152 0.23 35.16 -6.61
C ILE A 152 -0.89 35.55 -7.60
N SER A 153 -2.05 34.89 -7.54
CA SER A 153 -3.15 35.11 -8.49
C SER A 153 -4.22 36.02 -7.89
N GLU A 154 -4.76 36.95 -8.69
CA GLU A 154 -5.85 37.83 -8.25
C GLU A 154 -7.14 37.03 -7.91
N ALA A 155 -7.36 35.91 -8.58
CA ALA A 155 -8.47 34.99 -8.32
C ALA A 155 -8.12 33.56 -8.72
N GLY A 156 -8.63 32.60 -7.94
CA GLY A 156 -8.44 31.17 -8.20
C GLY A 156 -7.07 30.66 -7.79
N ALA A 157 -6.90 29.34 -7.89
CA ALA A 157 -5.64 28.66 -7.65
C ALA A 157 -5.69 27.29 -8.35
N HIS A 158 -4.59 26.87 -8.96
CA HIS A 158 -4.55 25.53 -9.53
C HIS A 158 -4.60 24.47 -8.42
N ASN A 159 -5.28 23.37 -8.73
CA ASN A 159 -5.37 22.20 -7.89
C ASN A 159 -5.37 20.96 -8.77
N GLN A 160 -5.12 19.81 -8.15
CA GLN A 160 -4.97 18.55 -8.85
C GLN A 160 -5.29 17.37 -7.95
N ARG A 161 -5.37 16.20 -8.59
CA ARG A 161 -5.34 14.91 -7.89
C ARG A 161 -3.92 14.67 -7.39
N SER A 162 -3.82 14.21 -6.15
CA SER A 162 -2.57 13.69 -5.60
C SER A 162 -2.83 12.32 -4.99
N LEU A 163 -1.82 11.45 -5.01
CA LEU A 163 -1.83 10.16 -4.34
C LEU A 163 -0.91 10.24 -3.14
N VAL A 164 -1.46 9.98 -1.96
CA VAL A 164 -0.69 9.85 -0.73
C VAL A 164 -0.55 8.38 -0.39
N THR A 165 0.66 7.85 -0.51
CA THR A 165 0.98 6.47 -0.14
C THR A 165 1.52 6.44 1.28
N ILE A 166 0.86 5.71 2.17
CA ILE A 166 1.32 5.47 3.54
C ILE A 166 1.57 3.99 3.72
N LYS A 167 2.78 3.60 4.13
CA LYS A 167 3.12 2.25 4.59
C LYS A 167 3.61 2.31 6.02
N VAL A 168 3.15 1.38 6.86
CA VAL A 168 3.62 1.28 8.24
C VAL A 168 3.98 -0.16 8.59
N ARG A 169 5.03 -0.28 9.39
CA ARG A 169 5.33 -1.45 10.22
C ARG A 169 4.88 -1.09 11.63
N TYR A 170 4.15 -1.99 12.29
CA TYR A 170 3.43 -1.65 13.51
C TYR A 170 3.44 -2.78 14.53
N THR A 171 3.02 -2.45 15.75
CA THR A 171 2.66 -3.38 16.83
C THR A 171 1.19 -3.20 17.22
N GLY A 172 0.59 -4.23 17.80
CA GLY A 172 -0.84 -4.22 18.12
C GLY A 172 -1.72 -4.21 16.87
N LEU A 173 -2.75 -3.37 16.86
CA LEU A 173 -3.72 -3.24 15.77
C LEU A 173 -3.68 -1.82 15.21
N VAL A 174 -3.46 -1.70 13.90
CA VAL A 174 -3.59 -0.46 13.12
C VAL A 174 -4.51 -0.75 11.94
N TRP A 175 -5.59 0.00 11.84
CA TRP A 175 -6.58 -0.16 10.75
C TRP A 175 -6.12 0.57 9.48
N LEU A 176 -6.44 0.01 8.31
CA LEU A 176 -6.19 0.70 7.02
C LEU A 176 -6.95 2.03 6.96
N GLU A 177 -8.13 2.07 7.57
CA GLU A 177 -8.99 3.25 7.72
C GLU A 177 -8.32 4.38 8.49
N GLU A 178 -7.48 4.05 9.49
CA GLU A 178 -6.72 5.07 10.23
C GLU A 178 -5.70 5.73 9.31
N LEU A 179 -4.97 4.95 8.51
CA LEU A 179 -4.00 5.47 7.54
C LEU A 179 -4.67 6.30 6.45
N ILE A 180 -5.82 5.82 5.94
CA ILE A 180 -6.64 6.56 4.97
C ILE A 180 -7.07 7.90 5.55
N CYS A 181 -7.61 7.92 6.77
CA CYS A 181 -8.05 9.13 7.44
C CYS A 181 -6.89 10.12 7.66
N ILE A 182 -5.71 9.63 8.09
CA ILE A 182 -4.50 10.45 8.26
C ILE A 182 -4.15 11.19 6.96
N ALA A 183 -4.11 10.49 5.82
CA ALA A 183 -3.81 11.09 4.52
C ALA A 183 -4.86 12.11 4.07
N GLU A 184 -6.15 11.79 4.25
CA GLU A 184 -7.27 12.66 3.89
C GLU A 184 -7.26 13.97 4.69
N GLU A 185 -6.96 13.90 5.98
CA GLU A 185 -6.92 15.05 6.87
C GLU A 185 -5.71 15.96 6.62
N ALA A 186 -4.56 15.38 6.23
CA ALA A 186 -3.32 16.12 5.94
C ALA A 186 -3.38 16.88 4.60
N SER A 187 -4.33 16.54 3.73
CA SER A 187 -4.45 17.11 2.39
C SER A 187 -5.32 18.37 2.36
N SER A 188 -5.36 19.09 1.23
CA SER A 188 -6.20 20.29 1.11
C SER A 188 -7.68 19.96 1.24
N CYS A 189 -8.12 18.87 0.60
CA CYS A 189 -9.44 18.29 0.82
C CYS A 189 -9.40 16.79 0.47
N GLN A 190 -10.20 16.00 1.18
CA GLN A 190 -10.47 14.61 0.78
C GLN A 190 -11.34 14.55 -0.48
N VAL A 191 -11.33 13.41 -1.16
CA VAL A 191 -12.15 13.16 -2.35
C VAL A 191 -13.44 12.45 -1.94
N TYR A 192 -14.53 12.74 -2.64
CA TYR A 192 -15.78 12.01 -2.51
C TYR A 192 -16.20 11.47 -3.88
N PRO A 193 -16.71 10.23 -3.94
CA PRO A 193 -17.16 9.61 -5.19
C PRO A 193 -18.47 10.20 -5.71
N LEU A 194 -19.29 10.82 -4.84
CA LEU A 194 -20.57 11.43 -5.20
C LEU A 194 -20.79 12.73 -4.44
N LEU A 195 -20.94 13.83 -5.18
CA LEU A 195 -21.19 15.17 -4.65
C LEU A 195 -22.45 15.77 -5.28
N LYS A 196 -23.23 16.51 -4.50
CA LYS A 196 -24.25 17.45 -5.00
C LYS A 196 -23.68 18.86 -5.04
N ARG A 197 -24.39 19.80 -5.67
CA ARG A 197 -23.94 21.21 -5.80
C ARG A 197 -23.50 21.85 -4.47
N PRO A 198 -24.24 21.70 -3.34
CA PRO A 198 -23.78 22.24 -2.06
C PRO A 198 -22.48 21.60 -1.56
N ASP A 199 -22.29 20.30 -1.83
CA ASP A 199 -21.06 19.59 -1.46
C ASP A 199 -19.87 20.06 -2.30
N GLU A 200 -20.08 20.26 -3.61
CA GLU A 200 -19.06 20.75 -4.54
C GLU A 200 -18.56 22.15 -4.13
N LYS A 201 -19.48 23.05 -3.74
CA LYS A 201 -19.13 24.34 -3.14
C LYS A 201 -18.24 24.15 -1.91
N PHE A 202 -18.66 23.29 -0.99
CA PHE A 202 -17.94 23.06 0.26
C PHE A 202 -16.53 22.51 0.04
N VAL A 203 -16.35 21.48 -0.79
CA VAL A 203 -15.02 20.88 -1.01
C VAL A 203 -14.07 21.85 -1.74
N THR A 204 -14.61 22.67 -2.64
CA THR A 204 -13.84 23.70 -3.36
C THR A 204 -13.35 24.78 -2.41
N GLU A 205 -14.24 25.32 -1.56
CA GLU A 205 -13.90 26.32 -0.55
C GLU A 205 -12.95 25.75 0.53
N THR A 206 -13.11 24.48 0.89
CA THR A 206 -12.23 23.78 1.85
C THR A 206 -10.82 23.65 1.28
N ALA A 207 -10.66 23.16 0.06
CA ALA A 207 -9.35 23.05 -0.58
C ALA A 207 -8.69 24.44 -0.73
N TYR A 208 -9.46 25.45 -1.12
CA TYR A 208 -8.95 26.83 -1.29
C TYR A 208 -8.51 27.45 0.04
N SER A 209 -9.21 27.17 1.14
CA SER A 209 -8.84 27.68 2.47
C SER A 209 -7.67 26.93 3.12
N ARG A 210 -7.39 25.68 2.69
CA ARG A 210 -6.31 24.83 3.21
C ARG A 210 -5.33 24.40 2.10
N PRO A 211 -4.66 25.34 1.41
CA PRO A 211 -3.71 24.97 0.37
C PRO A 211 -2.50 24.22 0.98
N ARG A 212 -1.97 23.22 0.28
CA ARG A 212 -0.84 22.38 0.74
C ARG A 212 0.13 22.11 -0.40
N PHE A 213 1.43 22.26 -0.16
CA PHE A 213 2.45 21.65 -1.01
C PHE A 213 2.57 20.15 -0.75
N VAL A 214 3.23 19.42 -1.66
CA VAL A 214 3.53 17.99 -1.43
C VAL A 214 4.38 17.78 -0.18
N GLU A 215 5.29 18.70 0.12
CA GLU A 215 6.11 18.69 1.32
C GLU A 215 5.28 18.87 2.60
N ASP A 216 4.25 19.71 2.56
CA ASP A 216 3.36 19.92 3.71
C ASP A 216 2.56 18.65 4.02
N ILE A 217 2.04 18.00 2.99
CA ILE A 217 1.27 16.75 3.12
C ILE A 217 2.13 15.67 3.78
N VAL A 218 3.34 15.39 3.26
CA VAL A 218 4.18 14.34 3.83
C VAL A 218 4.65 14.69 5.25
N ARG A 219 4.86 15.97 5.58
CA ARG A 219 5.21 16.42 6.94
C ARG A 219 4.05 16.23 7.92
N GLU A 220 2.82 16.58 7.54
CA GLU A 220 1.66 16.42 8.42
C GLU A 220 1.32 14.95 8.67
N VAL A 221 1.40 14.11 7.63
CA VAL A 221 1.27 12.66 7.81
C VAL A 221 2.38 12.12 8.71
N THR A 222 3.63 12.56 8.50
CA THR A 222 4.78 12.14 9.31
C THR A 222 4.58 12.46 10.79
N GLN A 223 4.12 13.67 11.13
CA GLN A 223 3.84 14.05 12.52
C GLN A 223 2.83 13.11 13.18
N LYS A 224 1.71 12.84 12.50
CA LYS A 224 0.68 11.92 13.03
C LYS A 224 1.19 10.49 13.23
N LEU A 225 2.06 10.00 12.34
CA LEU A 225 2.64 8.66 12.46
C LEU A 225 3.73 8.59 13.55
N GLU A 226 4.49 9.66 13.77
CA GLU A 226 5.48 9.73 14.86
C GLU A 226 4.81 9.82 16.24
N ASP A 227 3.62 10.42 16.32
CA ASP A 227 2.83 10.52 17.55
C ASP A 227 2.11 9.20 17.91
N ASP A 228 2.01 8.23 16.99
CA ASP A 228 1.38 6.93 17.25
C ASP A 228 2.39 5.89 17.75
N PRO A 229 2.36 5.49 19.03
CA PRO A 229 3.31 4.55 19.59
C PRO A 229 3.21 3.12 19.02
N ARG A 230 2.15 2.80 18.26
CA ARG A 230 2.01 1.53 17.57
C ARG A 230 2.86 1.46 16.31
N VAL A 231 3.20 2.60 15.71
CA VAL A 231 3.96 2.67 14.47
C VAL A 231 5.45 2.56 14.78
N LEU A 232 6.09 1.50 14.30
CA LEU A 232 7.50 1.21 14.54
C LEU A 232 8.39 1.83 13.46
N GLU A 233 7.90 1.86 12.22
CA GLU A 233 8.64 2.25 11.02
C GLU A 233 7.63 2.65 9.95
N PHE A 234 7.91 3.66 9.14
CA PHE A 234 6.96 4.09 8.11
C PHE A 234 7.60 4.68 6.86
N TYR A 235 6.81 4.66 5.80
CA TYR A 235 7.07 5.28 4.51
C TYR A 235 5.86 6.13 4.13
N VAL A 236 6.09 7.38 3.79
CA VAL A 236 5.06 8.33 3.34
C VAL A 236 5.53 8.97 2.05
N GLU A 237 4.67 8.97 1.05
CA GLU A 237 4.93 9.59 -0.24
C GLU A 237 3.70 10.37 -0.68
N ALA A 238 3.91 11.54 -1.26
CA ALA A 238 2.88 12.32 -1.94
C ALA A 238 3.31 12.57 -3.40
N ASP A 239 2.48 12.12 -4.33
CA ASP A 239 2.67 12.28 -5.77
C ASP A 239 1.51 13.10 -6.36
N SER A 240 1.78 14.34 -6.78
CA SER A 240 0.76 15.26 -7.32
C SER A 240 0.85 15.34 -8.84
N PHE A 241 -0.23 14.98 -9.52
CA PHE A 241 -0.33 15.07 -10.97
C PHE A 241 -0.61 16.51 -11.38
N GLU A 242 0.45 17.31 -11.56
CA GLU A 242 0.32 18.76 -11.77
C GLU A 242 -0.66 19.10 -12.90
N SER A 243 -1.62 19.97 -12.61
CA SER A 243 -2.66 20.35 -13.60
C SER A 243 -2.14 21.31 -14.68
N ILE A 244 -1.00 21.97 -14.42
CA ILE A 244 -0.40 22.97 -15.31
C ILE A 244 0.94 22.52 -15.93
N HIS A 245 1.40 21.31 -15.59
CA HIS A 245 2.66 20.74 -16.08
C HIS A 245 2.46 19.28 -16.50
N ASN A 246 3.30 18.78 -17.42
CA ASN A 246 3.25 17.38 -17.87
C ASN A 246 4.27 16.51 -17.11
N HIS A 247 4.36 16.70 -15.81
CA HIS A 247 5.17 15.92 -14.87
C HIS A 247 4.56 16.06 -13.47
N ASN A 248 4.94 15.18 -12.55
CA ASN A 248 4.41 15.22 -11.19
C ASN A 248 5.33 16.00 -10.25
N ALA A 249 4.74 16.63 -9.23
CA ALA A 249 5.46 17.09 -8.05
C ALA A 249 5.47 15.97 -7.00
N TYR A 250 6.63 15.69 -6.41
CA TYR A 250 6.86 14.50 -5.59
C TYR A 250 7.60 14.82 -4.30
N ALA A 251 7.15 14.27 -3.18
CA ALA A 251 7.87 14.28 -1.91
C ALA A 251 7.73 12.92 -1.21
N MET A 252 8.78 12.52 -0.48
CA MET A 252 8.79 11.25 0.26
C MET A 252 9.58 11.37 1.56
N VAL A 253 9.03 10.77 2.62
CA VAL A 253 9.67 10.60 3.92
C VAL A 253 9.68 9.10 4.25
N TYR A 254 10.88 8.56 4.48
CA TYR A 254 11.05 7.24 5.07
C TYR A 254 11.65 7.41 6.47
N ARG A 255 10.97 6.84 7.47
CA ARG A 255 11.44 6.82 8.86
C ARG A 255 11.77 5.38 9.24
N PRO A 256 13.07 5.03 9.37
CA PRO A 256 13.46 3.71 9.82
C PRO A 256 13.04 3.49 11.27
N GLY A 257 12.83 2.22 11.64
CA GLY A 257 12.57 1.88 13.04
C GLY A 257 13.77 2.18 13.91
N ARG A 258 13.51 2.57 15.16
CA ARG A 258 14.56 2.68 16.18
C ARG A 258 14.76 1.29 16.78
N ASP A 259 15.98 0.76 16.68
CA ASP A 259 16.40 -0.48 17.34
C ASP A 259 16.31 -0.37 18.87
#